data_AF-A0A938ZWA7-F1
#
_entry.id   AF-A0A938ZWA7-F1
#
_cell.length_a   1.000
_cell.length_b   1.000
_cell.length_c   1.000
_cell.angle_alpha   90.00
_cell.angle_beta   90.00
_cell.angle_gamma   90.00
#
_symmetry.space_group_name_H-M   'P 1'
#
loop_
_entity.id
_entity.type
_entity.pdbx_description
1 polymer ?
#
loop_
_entity_poly.entity_id
_entity_poly.type
_entity_poly.pdbx_seq_one_letter_code
_entity_poly.pdbx_strand_id
1 'polypeptide(L)'
;MVEANYLFTQFEPRSDLKTSQPDDKNAEALVDTWSHYLKTLHEAIAESNTAKQIAQKDYEKVQALAIAWEQKMQIALSNSSEDRVRQALAYKQIYTARARQLKTLVERHTIHINTLQTQLAFWENQLLT
;
A
#
# COMPACT_ATOMS: atom_id res chain seq x y z
N MET A 1 49.71 -13.15 38.14
CA MET A 1 49.38 -12.14 39.17
C MET A 1 50.17 -10.89 38.77
N VAL A 2 49.50 -9.93 38.13
CA VAL A 2 50.14 -8.73 37.54
C VAL A 2 49.44 -7.53 38.16
N GLU A 3 50.22 -6.72 38.87
CA GLU A 3 49.79 -5.49 39.55
C GLU A 3 49.37 -4.45 38.51
N ALA A 4 48.13 -3.96 38.62
CA ALA A 4 47.65 -2.83 37.85
C ALA A 4 47.98 -1.54 38.61
N ASN A 5 48.93 -0.78 38.07
CA ASN A 5 49.31 0.53 38.56
C ASN A 5 48.12 1.50 38.46
N TYR A 6 47.74 2.04 39.61
CA TYR A 6 46.83 3.17 39.77
C TYR A 6 47.52 4.44 39.28
N LEU A 7 46.98 5.05 38.22
CA LEU A 7 47.19 6.47 37.93
C LEU A 7 45.82 7.12 37.74
N PHE A 8 45.30 7.58 38.89
CA PHE A 8 44.28 8.61 39.00
C PHE A 8 44.86 9.90 38.39
N THR A 9 44.33 10.32 37.24
CA THR A 9 44.36 11.72 36.83
C THR A 9 42.97 12.29 36.99
N GLN A 10 42.89 13.29 37.86
CA GLN A 10 41.70 14.00 38.29
C GLN A 10 41.00 14.63 37.08
N PHE A 11 39.78 14.18 36.79
CA PHE A 11 38.81 15.00 36.07
C PHE A 11 37.94 15.67 37.13
N GLU A 12 38.12 16.98 37.29
CA GLU A 12 37.18 17.81 38.03
C GLU A 12 35.76 17.61 37.48
N PRO A 13 34.73 17.54 38.34
CA PRO A 13 33.36 17.56 37.86
C PRO A 13 33.08 18.98 37.36
N ARG A 14 33.22 19.21 36.06
CA ARG A 14 32.64 20.40 35.43
C ARG A 14 31.12 20.30 35.57
N SER A 15 30.61 21.02 36.55
CA SER A 15 29.23 21.40 36.74
C SER A 15 28.77 22.25 35.55
N ASP A 16 28.44 21.57 34.44
CA ASP A 16 27.65 22.13 33.35
C ASP A 16 26.46 21.21 33.10
N LEU A 17 25.61 21.08 34.12
CA LEU A 17 24.18 20.84 33.94
C LEU A 17 23.60 22.08 33.22
N LYS A 18 23.94 22.26 31.94
CA LYS A 18 23.14 23.07 31.04
C LYS A 18 21.93 22.23 30.67
N THR A 19 20.86 22.45 31.42
CA THR A 19 19.49 22.35 30.93
C THR A 19 19.41 23.06 29.58
N SER A 20 19.68 22.32 28.51
CA SER A 20 19.38 22.77 27.16
C SER A 20 17.87 22.66 27.04
N GLN A 21 17.19 23.80 27.22
CA GLN A 21 15.86 23.95 26.65
C GLN A 21 15.93 23.48 25.18
N PRO A 22 14.99 22.65 24.71
CA PRO A 22 14.92 22.35 23.29
C PRO A 22 14.74 23.69 22.56
N ASP A 23 15.71 24.06 21.72
CA ASP A 23 15.60 25.24 20.84
C ASP A 23 14.29 25.12 20.04
N ASP A 24 13.44 26.14 20.12
CA ASP A 24 12.13 26.22 19.45
C ASP A 24 12.18 25.81 17.97
N LYS A 25 13.30 26.13 17.30
CA LYS A 25 13.57 25.80 15.90
C LYS A 25 13.59 24.29 15.61
N ASN A 26 14.04 23.48 16.57
CA ASN A 26 14.08 22.02 16.43
C ASN A 26 12.68 21.43 16.61
N ALA A 27 11.84 22.02 17.47
CA ALA A 27 10.45 21.63 17.63
C ALA A 27 9.62 21.98 16.39
N GLU A 28 9.81 23.18 15.83
CA GLU A 28 9.14 23.64 14.61
C GLU A 28 9.51 22.75 13.40
N ALA A 29 10.79 22.43 13.21
CA ALA A 29 11.25 21.53 12.15
C ALA A 29 10.69 20.10 12.26
N LEU A 30 10.52 19.59 13.49
CA LEU A 30 9.90 18.28 13.73
C LEU A 30 8.40 18.29 13.40
N VAL A 31 7.68 19.35 13.78
CA VAL A 31 6.26 19.54 13.47
C VAL A 31 6.03 19.64 11.97
N ASP A 32 6.87 20.38 11.25
CA ASP A 32 6.80 20.50 9.78
C ASP A 32 7.06 19.16 9.08
N THR A 33 8.05 18.40 9.56
CA THR A 33 8.37 17.08 9.02
C THR A 33 7.22 16.09 9.22
N TRP A 34 6.59 16.10 10.39
CA TRP A 34 5.44 15.24 10.70
C TRP A 34 4.21 15.60 9.88
N SER A 35 3.92 16.90 9.78
CA SER A 35 2.78 17.41 9.00
C SER A 35 2.93 17.05 7.51
N HIS A 36 4.15 17.19 6.98
CA HIS A 36 4.47 16.75 5.62
C HIS A 36 4.26 15.24 5.45
N TYR A 37 4.75 14.42 6.39
CA TYR A 37 4.62 12.98 6.32
C TYR A 37 3.15 12.49 6.35
N LEU A 38 2.32 13.05 7.24
CA LEU A 38 0.89 12.75 7.29
C LEU A 38 0.18 13.13 5.98
N LYS A 39 0.51 14.30 5.43
CA LYS A 39 -0.01 14.73 4.13
C LYS A 39 0.35 13.74 3.03
N THR A 40 1.61 13.28 2.97
CA THR A 40 2.05 12.27 2.01
C THR A 40 1.29 10.95 2.19
N LEU A 41 1.02 10.51 3.42
CA LEU A 41 0.21 9.31 3.66
C LEU A 41 -1.23 9.47 3.15
N HIS A 42 -1.87 10.61 3.39
CA HIS A 42 -3.20 10.89 2.86
C HIS A 42 -3.24 10.88 1.34
N GLU A 43 -2.26 11.51 0.69
CA GLU A 43 -2.14 11.53 -0.77
C GLU A 43 -1.94 10.11 -1.33
N ALA A 44 -1.04 9.32 -0.74
CA ALA A 44 -0.80 7.94 -1.14
C ALA A 44 -2.05 7.05 -0.97
N ILE A 45 -2.85 7.25 0.08
CA ILE A 45 -4.13 6.56 0.29
C ILE A 45 -5.13 6.97 -0.79
N ALA A 46 -5.22 8.26 -1.12
CA ALA A 46 -6.13 8.76 -2.14
C ALA A 46 -5.78 8.18 -3.53
N GLU A 47 -4.51 8.24 -3.92
CA GLU A 47 -4.01 7.68 -5.18
C GLU A 47 -4.27 6.17 -5.27
N SER A 48 -3.98 5.43 -4.19
CA SER A 48 -4.22 3.99 -4.13
C SER A 48 -5.70 3.65 -4.25
N ASN A 49 -6.59 4.45 -3.66
CA ASN A 49 -8.04 4.30 -3.81
C ASN A 49 -8.48 4.54 -5.25
N THR A 50 -7.98 5.58 -5.91
CA THR A 50 -8.27 5.84 -7.32
C THR A 50 -7.80 4.69 -8.20
N ALA A 51 -6.58 4.18 -8.01
CA ALA A 51 -6.06 3.04 -8.74
C ALA A 51 -6.91 1.78 -8.54
N LYS A 52 -7.32 1.50 -7.29
CA LYS A 52 -8.25 0.40 -6.95
C LYS A 52 -9.57 0.54 -7.70
N GLN A 53 -10.17 1.72 -7.72
CA GLN A 53 -11.45 1.96 -8.40
C GLN A 53 -11.36 1.74 -9.91
N ILE A 54 -10.26 2.18 -10.53
CA ILE A 54 -10.01 1.94 -11.96
C ILE A 54 -9.89 0.43 -12.22
N ALA A 55 -9.06 -0.27 -11.46
CA ALA A 55 -8.87 -1.72 -11.60
C ALA A 55 -10.18 -2.49 -11.38
N GLN A 56 -11.02 -2.05 -10.44
CA GLN A 56 -12.34 -2.64 -10.16
C GLN A 56 -13.31 -2.45 -11.34
N LYS A 57 -13.39 -1.25 -11.91
CA LYS A 57 -14.23 -0.99 -13.09
C LYS A 57 -13.79 -1.82 -14.29
N ASP A 58 -12.48 -1.97 -14.49
CA ASP A 58 -11.95 -2.79 -15.57
C ASP A 58 -12.20 -4.27 -15.34
N TYR A 59 -12.10 -4.75 -14.09
CA TYR A 59 -12.46 -6.11 -13.71
C TYR A 59 -13.92 -6.40 -14.08
N GLU A 60 -14.85 -5.53 -13.69
CA GLU A 60 -16.28 -5.69 -13.96
C GLU A 60 -16.58 -5.78 -15.45
N LYS A 61 -15.99 -4.89 -16.25
CA LYS A 61 -16.13 -4.92 -17.72
C LYS A 61 -15.61 -6.22 -18.32
N VAL A 62 -14.41 -6.64 -17.94
CA VAL A 62 -13.77 -7.86 -18.48
C VAL A 62 -14.52 -9.12 -18.04
N GLN A 63 -15.01 -9.15 -16.80
CA GLN A 63 -15.82 -10.25 -16.28
C GLN A 63 -17.15 -10.35 -17.04
N ALA A 64 -17.81 -9.23 -17.34
CA ALA A 64 -19.01 -9.21 -18.16
C ALA A 64 -18.75 -9.77 -19.58
N LEU A 65 -17.61 -9.43 -20.19
CA LEU A 65 -17.21 -10.01 -21.48
C LEU A 65 -17.00 -11.53 -21.39
N ALA A 66 -16.34 -12.02 -20.33
CA ALA A 66 -16.17 -13.47 -20.12
C ALA A 66 -17.52 -14.19 -20.03
N ILE A 67 -18.50 -13.61 -19.31
CA ILE A 67 -19.87 -14.14 -19.20
C ILE A 67 -20.58 -14.12 -20.55
N ALA A 68 -20.46 -13.03 -21.32
CA ALA A 68 -21.07 -12.94 -22.65
C ALA A 68 -20.51 -14.01 -23.61
N TRP A 69 -19.20 -14.28 -23.55
CA TRP A 69 -18.58 -15.34 -24.35
C TRP A 69 -18.99 -16.74 -23.90
N GLU A 70 -19.22 -16.96 -22.62
CA GLU A 70 -19.84 -18.20 -22.13
C GLU A 70 -21.22 -18.42 -22.75
N GLN A 71 -22.08 -17.40 -22.74
CA GLN A 71 -23.41 -17.48 -23.36
C GLN A 71 -23.32 -17.78 -24.86
N LYS A 72 -22.40 -17.12 -25.59
CA LYS A 72 -22.16 -17.38 -27.01
C LYS A 72 -21.69 -18.81 -27.27
N MET A 73 -20.84 -19.35 -26.39
CA MET A 73 -20.39 -20.74 -26.48
C MET A 73 -21.56 -21.71 -26.31
N GLN A 74 -22.44 -21.48 -25.33
CA GLN A 74 -23.64 -22.30 -25.12
C GLN A 74 -24.60 -22.26 -26.32
N ILE A 75 -24.80 -21.09 -26.92
CA ILE A 75 -25.61 -20.97 -28.15
C ILE A 75 -24.97 -21.72 -29.32
N ALA A 76 -23.64 -21.63 -29.48
CA ALA A 76 -22.92 -22.32 -30.54
C ALA A 76 -22.96 -23.85 -30.37
N LEU A 77 -22.90 -24.34 -29.13
CA LEU A 77 -23.06 -25.75 -28.79
C LEU A 77 -24.45 -26.26 -29.21
N SER A 78 -25.52 -25.54 -28.86
CA SER A 78 -26.89 -25.91 -29.25
C SER A 78 -27.09 -25.94 -30.77
N ASN A 79 -26.36 -25.11 -31.51
CA ASN A 79 -26.42 -25.04 -32.97
C ASN A 79 -25.43 -25.99 -33.67
N SER A 80 -24.73 -26.87 -32.93
CA SER A 80 -23.71 -27.80 -33.46
C SER A 80 -22.64 -27.12 -34.32
N SER A 81 -22.28 -25.87 -34.01
CA SER A 81 -21.30 -25.09 -34.76
C SER A 81 -19.92 -25.13 -34.08
N GLU A 82 -19.15 -26.19 -34.34
CA GLU A 82 -17.89 -26.49 -33.65
C GLU A 82 -16.87 -25.34 -33.74
N ASP A 83 -16.72 -24.70 -34.91
CA ASP A 83 -15.82 -23.56 -35.09
C ASP A 83 -16.18 -22.38 -34.18
N ARG A 84 -17.48 -22.10 -34.04
CA ARG A 84 -17.98 -21.02 -33.17
C ARG A 84 -17.78 -21.37 -31.70
N VAL A 85 -17.92 -22.65 -31.33
CA VAL A 85 -17.61 -23.12 -29.98
C VAL A 85 -16.14 -22.90 -29.66
N ARG A 86 -15.23 -23.33 -30.55
CA ARG A 86 -13.78 -23.15 -30.36
C ARG A 86 -13.40 -21.67 -30.23
N GLN A 87 -13.96 -20.83 -31.09
CA GLN A 87 -13.72 -19.38 -31.03
C GLN A 87 -14.25 -18.76 -29.73
N ALA A 88 -15.48 -19.07 -29.33
CA ALA A 88 -16.08 -18.54 -28.12
C ALA A 88 -15.34 -18.99 -26.85
N LEU A 89 -14.90 -20.25 -26.82
CA LEU A 89 -14.09 -20.79 -25.73
C LEU A 89 -12.75 -20.04 -25.60
N ALA A 90 -12.05 -19.80 -26.70
CA ALA A 90 -10.78 -19.07 -26.70
C ALA A 90 -10.94 -17.66 -26.11
N TYR A 91 -11.96 -16.91 -26.56
CA TYR A 91 -12.22 -15.58 -26.00
C TYR A 91 -12.63 -15.62 -24.53
N LYS A 92 -13.51 -16.55 -24.13
CA LYS A 92 -13.87 -16.73 -22.72
C LYS A 92 -12.64 -16.95 -21.85
N GLN A 93 -11.71 -17.82 -22.28
CA GLN A 93 -10.48 -18.10 -21.53
C GLN A 93 -9.61 -16.85 -21.38
N ILE A 94 -9.41 -16.08 -22.46
CA ILE A 94 -8.64 -14.84 -22.45
C ILE A 94 -9.25 -13.83 -21.45
N TYR A 95 -10.55 -13.56 -21.55
CA TYR A 95 -11.20 -12.59 -20.66
C TYR A 95 -11.27 -13.09 -19.21
N THR A 96 -11.45 -14.40 -18.99
CA THR A 96 -11.41 -14.99 -17.63
C THR A 96 -10.03 -14.82 -17.00
N ALA A 97 -8.95 -15.08 -17.75
CA ALA A 97 -7.59 -14.90 -17.26
C ALA A 97 -7.32 -13.42 -16.90
N ARG A 98 -7.73 -12.50 -17.76
CA ARG A 98 -7.60 -11.05 -17.51
C ARG A 98 -8.44 -10.60 -16.31
N ALA A 99 -9.66 -11.09 -16.15
CA ALA A 99 -10.49 -10.80 -14.98
C ALA A 99 -9.80 -11.25 -13.68
N ARG A 100 -9.20 -12.46 -13.66
CA ARG A 100 -8.45 -12.94 -12.49
C ARG A 100 -7.26 -12.02 -12.16
N GLN A 101 -6.49 -11.59 -13.16
CA GLN A 101 -5.37 -10.67 -12.95
C GLN A 101 -5.82 -9.34 -12.34
N LEU A 102 -6.91 -8.76 -12.85
CA LEU A 102 -7.49 -7.51 -12.34
C LEU A 102 -8.02 -7.68 -10.92
N LYS A 103 -8.67 -8.81 -10.61
CA LYS A 103 -9.11 -9.13 -9.25
C LYS A 103 -7.94 -9.18 -8.26
N THR A 104 -6.86 -9.86 -8.62
CA THR A 104 -5.63 -9.88 -7.80
C THR A 104 -5.00 -8.49 -7.65
N LEU A 105 -5.14 -7.61 -8.65
CA LEU A 105 -4.68 -6.23 -8.55
C LEU A 105 -5.54 -5.41 -7.55
N VAL A 106 -6.86 -5.56 -7.60
CA VAL A 106 -7.79 -4.94 -6.63
C VAL A 106 -7.49 -5.40 -5.20
N GLU A 107 -7.23 -6.69 -5.00
CA GLU A 107 -6.85 -7.26 -3.71
C GLU A 107 -5.53 -6.66 -3.20
N ARG A 108 -4.51 -6.54 -4.07
CA ARG A 108 -3.24 -5.91 -3.73
C ARG A 108 -3.40 -4.44 -3.32
N HIS A 109 -4.18 -3.66 -4.06
CA HIS A 109 -4.46 -2.27 -3.65
C HIS A 109 -5.21 -2.20 -2.33
N THR A 110 -6.15 -3.11 -2.07
CA THR A 110 -6.88 -3.16 -0.80
C THR A 110 -5.95 -3.42 0.38
N ILE A 111 -5.03 -4.38 0.25
CA ILE A 111 -4.03 -4.65 1.29
C ILE A 111 -3.14 -3.42 1.50
N HIS A 112 -2.66 -2.80 0.42
CA HIS A 112 -1.78 -1.63 0.50
C HIS A 112 -2.47 -0.44 1.19
N ILE A 113 -3.73 -0.14 0.84
CA ILE A 113 -4.53 0.91 1.48
C ILE A 113 -4.67 0.64 2.98
N ASN A 114 -4.97 -0.60 3.38
CA ASN A 114 -5.10 -0.96 4.79
C ASN A 114 -3.78 -0.76 5.55
N THR A 115 -2.64 -1.07 4.92
CA THR A 115 -1.32 -0.80 5.51
C THR A 115 -1.09 0.70 5.71
N LEU A 116 -1.36 1.51 4.68
CA LEU A 116 -1.22 2.97 4.77
C LEU A 116 -2.15 3.58 5.82
N GLN A 117 -3.39 3.12 5.91
CA GLN A 117 -4.36 3.55 6.93
C GLN A 117 -3.90 3.19 8.34
N THR A 118 -3.31 2.00 8.52
CA THR A 118 -2.75 1.59 9.82
C THR A 118 -1.57 2.47 10.21
N GLN A 119 -0.68 2.78 9.26
CA GLN A 119 0.42 3.71 9.48
C GLN A 119 -0.09 5.10 9.84
N LEU A 120 -1.06 5.63 9.07
CA LEU A 120 -1.67 6.92 9.33
C LEU A 120 -2.23 7.00 10.75
N ALA A 121 -3.05 6.03 11.16
CA ALA A 121 -3.64 5.99 12.49
C ALA A 121 -2.59 5.90 13.60
N PHE A 122 -1.50 5.15 13.38
CA PHE A 122 -0.39 5.09 14.34
C PHE A 122 0.24 6.48 14.54
N TRP A 123 0.52 7.19 13.46
CA TRP A 123 1.18 8.50 13.52
C TRP A 123 0.26 9.62 14.00
N GLU A 124 -1.02 9.59 13.64
CA GLU A 124 -2.03 10.49 14.18
C GLU A 124 -2.14 10.35 15.71
N ASN A 125 -2.08 9.13 16.24
CA ASN A 125 -2.09 8.90 17.68
C ASN A 125 -0.82 9.42 18.38
N GLN A 126 0.36 9.29 17.75
CA GLN A 126 1.60 9.84 18.29
C GLN A 126 1.59 11.37 18.43
N LEU A 127 0.76 12.08 17.65
CA LEU A 127 0.59 13.54 17.78
C LEU A 127 -0.39 13.94 18.89
N LEU A 128 -1.26 13.01 19.33
CA LEU A 128 -2.26 13.25 20.36
C LEU A 128 -1.80 12.87 21.77
N THR A 129 -0.62 12.23 21.90
CA THR A 129 -0.04 11.77 23.17
C THR A 129 1.18 12.61 23.54
#